data_AF-R7S2X8-F1
#
_entry.id   AF-R7S2X8-F1
#
_cell.length_a   1.000
_cell.length_b   1.000
_cell.length_c   1.000
_cell.angle_alpha   90.00
_cell.angle_beta   90.00
_cell.angle_gamma   90.00
#
_symmetry.space_group_name_H-M   'P 1'
#
loop_
_entity.id
_entity.type
_entity.pdbx_description
1 polymer ?
#
loop_
_entity_poly.entity_id
_entity_poly.type
_entity_poly.pdbx_seq_one_letter_code
_entity_poly.pdbx_strand_id
1 'polypeptide(L)'
;DGDSEIEGGWATCLEEMLRYDKKMIEDWNDEINTILIFAGLFSAVLTAFTVESYQMLQQDPEQASAVTLSQISLQLESFSVNPAFINSTYIPSPRTTSIAEAATRINSLWFTSLVLSLTSALTAIFARQWLREYVPWHLAIPKEKHLSSPRETVRLRQFRHDGLVRWRVPAVMNAISIFLQMAVVLFLAGLTEFVWTLNRI
;
A
#
# COMPACT_ATOMS: atom_id res chain seq x y z
N ASP A 1 -42.92 39.25 -14.69
CA ASP A 1 -41.50 39.62 -14.52
C ASP A 1 -40.80 39.04 -13.32
N GLY A 2 -41.39 38.97 -12.13
CA GLY A 2 -40.67 38.44 -10.95
C GLY A 2 -40.27 36.95 -11.04
N ASP A 3 -41.11 36.09 -11.61
CA ASP A 3 -40.83 34.64 -11.64
C ASP A 3 -39.73 34.25 -12.63
N SER A 4 -39.56 34.98 -13.74
CA SER A 4 -38.51 34.73 -14.75
C SER A 4 -37.11 35.11 -14.26
N GLU A 5 -36.99 36.15 -13.43
CA GLU A 5 -35.71 36.53 -12.81
C GLU A 5 -35.28 35.52 -11.76
N ILE A 6 -36.22 34.99 -10.97
CA ILE A 6 -35.96 33.95 -9.97
C ILE A 6 -35.51 32.66 -10.66
N GLU A 7 -36.18 32.25 -11.75
CA GLU A 7 -35.79 31.06 -12.53
C GLU A 7 -34.39 31.17 -13.15
N GLY A 8 -34.04 32.36 -13.67
CA GLY A 8 -32.70 32.66 -14.17
C GLY A 8 -31.63 32.59 -13.08
N GLY A 9 -31.92 33.10 -11.88
CA GLY A 9 -31.00 33.03 -10.73
C GLY A 9 -30.70 31.60 -10.28
N TRP A 10 -31.70 30.70 -10.30
CA TRP A 10 -31.50 29.28 -10.01
C TRP A 10 -30.65 28.58 -11.08
N ALA A 11 -30.83 28.95 -12.35
CA ALA A 11 -30.03 28.39 -13.45
C ALA A 11 -28.55 28.79 -13.33
N THR A 12 -28.25 30.07 -13.05
CA THR A 12 -26.88 30.54 -12.84
C THR A 12 -26.22 29.91 -11.61
N CYS A 13 -26.97 29.77 -10.50
CA CYS A 13 -26.47 29.10 -9.31
C CYS A 13 -26.17 27.61 -9.56
N LEU A 14 -27.02 26.93 -10.34
CA LEU A 14 -26.82 25.53 -10.71
C LEU A 14 -25.59 25.35 -11.60
N GLU A 15 -25.37 26.24 -12.57
CA GLU A 15 -24.19 26.20 -13.44
C GLU A 15 -22.89 26.34 -12.65
N GLU A 16 -22.83 27.29 -11.71
CA GLU A 16 -21.65 27.50 -10.87
C GLU A 16 -21.38 26.31 -9.95
N MET A 17 -22.43 25.71 -9.39
CA MET A 17 -22.33 24.50 -8.57
C MET A 17 -21.83 23.29 -9.37
N LEU A 18 -22.29 23.12 -10.60
CA LEU A 18 -21.82 22.06 -11.50
C LEU A 18 -20.36 22.26 -11.89
N ARG A 19 -19.95 23.52 -12.11
CA ARG A 19 -18.56 23.87 -12.39
C ARG A 19 -17.64 23.50 -11.23
N TYR A 20 -18.05 23.78 -9.99
CA TYR A 20 -17.30 23.40 -8.80
C TYR A 20 -17.21 21.88 -8.64
N ASP A 21 -18.33 21.15 -8.79
CA ASP A 21 -18.34 19.69 -8.66
C ASP A 21 -17.46 19.02 -9.71
N LYS A 22 -17.52 19.50 -10.96
CA LYS A 22 -16.67 19.00 -12.04
C LYS A 22 -15.19 19.17 -11.72
N LYS A 23 -14.80 20.37 -11.27
CA LYS A 23 -13.41 20.65 -10.90
C LYS A 23 -12.95 19.76 -9.74
N MET A 24 -13.78 19.62 -8.71
CA MET A 24 -13.48 18.75 -7.57
C MET A 24 -13.30 17.29 -8.02
N ILE A 25 -14.14 16.77 -8.91
CA ILE A 25 -14.02 15.41 -9.45
C ILE A 25 -12.73 15.24 -10.26
N GLU A 26 -12.37 16.23 -11.09
CA GLU A 26 -11.12 16.23 -11.86
C GLU A 26 -9.91 16.17 -10.91
N ASP A 27 -9.86 17.05 -9.90
CA ASP A 27 -8.79 17.10 -8.91
C ASP A 27 -8.63 15.75 -8.17
N TRP A 28 -9.75 15.13 -7.77
CA TRP A 28 -9.73 13.85 -7.06
C TRP A 28 -9.33 12.68 -7.94
N ASN A 29 -9.75 12.67 -9.21
CA ASN A 29 -9.37 11.64 -10.16
C ASN A 29 -7.87 11.72 -10.49
N ASP A 30 -7.31 12.93 -10.58
CA ASP A 30 -5.88 13.15 -10.76
C ASP A 30 -5.06 12.71 -9.54
N GLU A 31 -5.54 13.00 -8.33
CA GLU A 31 -4.92 12.51 -7.09
C GLU A 31 -4.92 10.97 -7.02
N ILE A 32 -6.07 10.34 -7.31
CA ILE A 32 -6.19 8.87 -7.35
C ILE A 32 -5.23 8.27 -8.39
N ASN A 33 -5.15 8.84 -9.59
CA ASN A 33 -4.26 8.35 -10.63
C ASN A 33 -2.80 8.43 -10.18
N THR A 34 -2.41 9.53 -9.53
CA THR A 34 -1.06 9.73 -8.98
C THR A 34 -0.73 8.66 -7.93
N ILE A 35 -1.63 8.43 -6.98
CA ILE A 35 -1.50 7.39 -5.96
C ILE A 35 -1.35 6.00 -6.59
N LEU A 36 -2.16 5.70 -7.60
CA LEU A 36 -2.17 4.38 -8.25
C LEU A 36 -0.88 4.10 -9.03
N ILE A 37 -0.36 5.12 -9.73
CA ILE A 37 0.94 5.05 -10.41
C ILE A 37 2.04 4.80 -9.39
N PHE A 38 2.06 5.57 -8.30
CA PHE A 38 3.06 5.41 -7.25
C PHE A 38 2.98 4.02 -6.59
N ALA A 39 1.79 3.56 -6.23
CA ALA A 39 1.59 2.25 -5.61
C ALA A 39 2.03 1.11 -6.54
N GLY A 40 1.78 1.22 -7.85
CA GLY A 40 2.26 0.26 -8.85
C GLY A 40 3.79 0.22 -8.95
N LEU A 41 4.43 1.37 -9.07
CA LEU A 41 5.90 1.48 -9.11
C LEU A 41 6.55 0.96 -7.82
N PHE A 42 6.01 1.38 -6.67
CA PHE A 42 6.49 0.94 -5.36
C PHE A 42 6.33 -0.57 -5.19
N SER A 43 5.18 -1.14 -5.60
CA SER A 43 4.94 -2.59 -5.52
C SER A 43 5.89 -3.37 -6.43
N ALA A 44 6.23 -2.85 -7.61
CA ALA A 44 7.21 -3.49 -8.50
C ALA A 44 8.61 -3.54 -7.87
N VAL A 45 9.08 -2.41 -7.35
CA VAL A 45 10.37 -2.33 -6.64
C VAL A 45 10.38 -3.25 -5.42
N LEU A 46 9.33 -3.19 -4.59
CA LEU A 46 9.20 -4.01 -3.39
C LEU A 46 9.13 -5.50 -3.71
N THR A 47 8.49 -5.89 -4.81
CA THR A 47 8.44 -7.30 -5.26
C THR A 47 9.82 -7.81 -5.64
N ALA A 48 10.63 -7.01 -6.34
CA ALA A 48 12.00 -7.38 -6.68
C ALA A 48 12.84 -7.67 -5.42
N PHE A 49 12.79 -6.78 -4.43
CA PHE A 49 13.48 -7.00 -3.16
C PHE A 49 12.90 -8.21 -2.40
N THR A 50 11.58 -8.37 -2.36
CA THR A 50 10.92 -9.49 -1.68
C THR A 50 11.34 -10.83 -2.28
N VAL A 51 11.47 -10.94 -3.61
CA VAL A 51 11.94 -12.16 -4.29
C VAL A 51 13.38 -12.48 -3.93
N GLU A 52 14.28 -11.49 -3.93
CA GLU A 52 15.68 -11.67 -3.52
C GLU A 52 15.80 -12.10 -2.06
N SER A 53 15.05 -11.45 -1.16
CA SER A 53 15.07 -11.80 0.26
C SER A 53 14.41 -13.15 0.58
N TYR A 54 13.45 -13.58 -0.25
CA TYR A 54 12.88 -14.93 -0.14
C TYR A 54 13.93 -16.00 -0.44
N GLN A 55 14.82 -15.75 -1.40
CA GLN A 55 15.95 -16.64 -1.67
C GLN A 55 16.92 -16.70 -0.49
N MET A 56 17.12 -15.60 0.25
CA MET A 56 17.93 -15.63 1.48
C MET A 56 17.31 -16.47 2.61
N LEU A 57 15.99 -16.69 2.63
CA LEU A 57 15.35 -17.63 3.57
C LEU A 57 15.51 -19.09 3.14
N GLN A 58 15.59 -19.36 1.84
CA GLN A 58 15.93 -20.68 1.34
C GLN A 58 17.43 -20.87 1.49
N GLN A 59 17.82 -21.38 2.65
CA GLN A 59 19.20 -21.73 2.95
C GLN A 59 19.74 -22.61 1.80
N ASP A 60 20.69 -22.06 1.04
CA ASP A 60 21.29 -22.75 -0.08
C ASP A 60 21.84 -24.09 0.44
N PRO A 61 21.44 -25.26 -0.10
CA PRO A 61 21.88 -26.56 0.44
C PRO A 61 23.40 -26.70 0.48
N GLU A 62 24.11 -26.00 -0.41
CA GLU A 62 25.57 -25.85 -0.41
C GLU A 62 26.08 -25.07 0.83
N GLN A 63 25.40 -24.00 1.24
CA GLN A 63 25.77 -23.23 2.43
C GLN A 63 25.38 -23.94 3.73
N ALA A 64 24.23 -24.62 3.77
CA ALA A 64 23.82 -25.42 4.92
C ALA A 64 24.80 -26.58 5.17
N SER A 65 25.25 -27.23 4.10
CA SER A 65 26.28 -28.27 4.18
C SER A 65 27.65 -27.69 4.57
N ALA A 66 28.07 -26.54 4.01
CA ALA A 66 29.31 -25.87 4.42
C ALA A 66 29.32 -25.45 5.89
N VAL A 67 28.22 -24.90 6.41
CA VAL A 67 28.06 -24.56 7.83
C VAL A 67 28.13 -25.82 8.68
N THR A 68 27.44 -26.89 8.29
CA THR A 68 27.48 -28.18 9.00
C THR A 68 28.89 -28.77 8.99
N LEU A 69 29.60 -28.73 7.86
CA LEU A 69 30.99 -29.18 7.74
C LEU A 69 31.94 -28.33 8.60
N SER A 70 31.73 -27.01 8.67
CA SER A 70 32.52 -26.14 9.55
C SER A 70 32.29 -26.46 11.02
N GLN A 71 31.05 -26.76 11.41
CA GLN A 71 30.72 -27.17 12.78
C GLN A 71 31.34 -28.52 13.11
N ILE A 72 31.28 -29.49 12.19
CA ILE A 72 31.92 -30.80 12.35
C ILE A 72 33.45 -30.64 12.46
N SER A 73 34.06 -29.78 11.64
CA SER A 73 35.51 -29.52 11.70
C SER A 73 35.94 -28.91 13.04
N LEU A 74 35.19 -27.93 13.56
CA LEU A 74 35.48 -27.32 14.86
C LEU A 74 35.26 -28.31 16.01
N GLN A 75 34.26 -29.19 15.86
CA GLN A 75 34.02 -30.25 16.82
C GLN A 75 35.15 -31.28 16.82
N LEU A 76 35.68 -31.62 15.63
CA LEU A 76 36.83 -32.51 15.44
C LEU A 76 38.13 -31.92 16.04
N GLU A 77 38.34 -30.62 15.89
CA GLU A 77 39.50 -29.91 16.48
C GLU A 77 39.46 -29.90 18.01
N SER A 78 38.25 -29.90 18.61
CA SER A 78 38.06 -29.83 20.06
C SER A 78 38.26 -31.15 20.82
N PHE A 79 38.56 -32.24 20.11
CA PHE A 79 38.75 -33.55 20.75
C PHE A 79 40.06 -33.58 21.55
N SER A 80 39.93 -33.76 22.85
CA SER A 80 41.04 -34.07 23.74
C SER A 80 41.06 -35.57 24.02
N VAL A 81 42.17 -36.23 23.66
CA VAL A 81 42.37 -37.66 23.90
C VAL A 81 43.08 -37.83 25.24
N ASN A 82 42.38 -38.37 26.24
CA ASN A 82 42.97 -38.84 27.49
C ASN A 82 43.04 -40.38 27.49
N PRO A 83 43.94 -41.01 28.27
CA PRO A 83 44.21 -42.46 28.17
C PRO A 83 43.00 -43.38 28.42
N ALA A 84 41.93 -42.88 29.02
CA ALA A 84 40.71 -43.62 29.32
C ALA A 84 39.45 -43.10 28.60
N PHE A 85 39.48 -41.89 28.03
CA PHE A 85 38.30 -41.24 27.46
C PHE A 85 38.68 -40.25 26.34
N ILE A 86 37.85 -40.16 25.31
CA ILE A 86 37.88 -39.09 24.31
C ILE A 86 36.75 -38.11 24.66
N ASN A 87 37.07 -36.84 24.91
CA ASN A 87 36.09 -35.82 25.26
C ASN A 87 36.13 -34.66 24.26
N SER A 88 34.98 -34.17 23.82
CA SER A 88 34.86 -32.94 23.02
C SER A 88 34.54 -31.80 23.99
N THR A 89 35.38 -30.76 23.98
CA THR A 89 35.13 -29.54 24.77
C THR A 89 34.26 -28.53 24.04
N TYR A 90 33.87 -28.81 22.79
CA TYR A 90 33.05 -27.94 21.99
C TYR A 90 31.58 -27.99 22.43
N ILE A 91 31.12 -26.91 23.04
CA ILE A 91 29.70 -26.66 23.28
C ILE A 91 29.13 -26.07 21.99
N PRO A 92 28.23 -26.76 21.27
CA PRO A 92 27.61 -26.20 20.08
C PRO A 92 26.81 -24.95 20.48
N SER A 93 27.35 -23.78 20.17
CA SER A 93 26.61 -22.52 20.26
C SER A 93 25.54 -22.55 19.16
N PRO A 94 24.26 -22.32 19.47
CA PRO A 94 23.21 -22.19 18.46
C PRO A 94 23.40 -20.84 17.75
N ARG A 95 24.42 -20.74 16.88
CA ARG A 95 24.70 -19.52 16.12
C ARG A 95 23.80 -19.38 14.89
N THR A 96 22.98 -20.40 14.61
CA THR A 96 22.07 -20.49 13.45
C THR A 96 20.70 -19.86 13.68
N THR A 97 20.28 -19.57 14.91
CA THR A 97 18.93 -19.01 15.18
C THR A 97 18.85 -17.51 14.84
N SER A 98 19.86 -16.73 15.20
CA SER A 98 19.79 -15.26 15.07
C SER A 98 19.69 -14.74 13.62
N ILE A 99 20.33 -15.43 12.66
CA ILE A 99 20.28 -15.05 11.24
C ILE A 99 18.92 -15.41 10.64
N ALA A 100 18.39 -16.59 10.98
CA ALA A 100 17.06 -17.03 10.55
C ALA A 100 15.94 -16.13 11.13
N GLU A 101 16.10 -15.66 12.38
CA GLU A 101 15.17 -14.72 13.03
C GLU A 101 15.17 -13.35 12.33
N ALA A 102 16.35 -12.80 12.01
CA ALA A 102 16.46 -11.54 11.27
C ALA A 102 15.85 -11.63 9.87
N ALA A 103 16.15 -12.70 9.12
CA ALA A 103 15.59 -12.92 7.79
C ALA A 103 14.06 -13.03 7.83
N THR A 104 13.49 -13.74 8.81
CA THR A 104 12.04 -13.86 8.97
C THR A 104 11.38 -12.50 9.28
N ARG A 105 12.03 -11.66 10.11
CA ARG A 105 11.56 -10.31 10.42
C ARG A 105 11.57 -9.39 9.19
N ILE A 106 12.65 -9.39 8.41
CA ILE A 106 12.77 -8.59 7.18
C ILE A 106 11.68 -8.98 6.17
N ASN A 107 11.48 -10.28 5.94
CA ASN A 107 10.47 -10.76 5.00
C ASN A 107 9.05 -10.42 5.44
N SER A 108 8.73 -10.55 6.74
CA SER A 108 7.42 -10.16 7.26
C SER A 108 7.16 -8.66 7.13
N LEU A 109 8.17 -7.80 7.35
CA LEU A 109 8.07 -6.36 7.14
C LEU A 109 7.82 -6.02 5.67
N TRP A 110 8.55 -6.64 4.75
CA TRP A 110 8.39 -6.40 3.31
C TRP A 110 7.06 -6.94 2.77
N PHE A 111 6.62 -8.12 3.21
CA PHE A 111 5.29 -8.64 2.88
C PHE A 111 4.19 -7.72 3.41
N THR A 112 4.32 -7.23 4.65
CA THR A 112 3.33 -6.31 5.25
C THR A 112 3.27 -5.00 4.48
N SER A 113 4.43 -4.45 4.11
CA SER A 113 4.54 -3.27 3.24
C SER A 113 3.84 -3.50 1.89
N LEU A 114 4.01 -4.68 1.30
CA LEU A 114 3.41 -5.03 0.01
C LEU A 114 1.90 -5.10 0.12
N VAL A 115 1.39 -5.78 1.14
CA VAL A 115 -0.06 -5.88 1.41
C VAL A 115 -0.67 -4.50 1.67
N LEU A 116 0.00 -3.62 2.43
CA LEU A 116 -0.46 -2.26 2.67
C LEU A 116 -0.50 -1.42 1.38
N SER A 117 0.53 -1.53 0.53
CA SER A 117 0.56 -0.88 -0.79
C SER A 117 -0.61 -1.34 -1.68
N LEU A 118 -0.83 -2.65 -1.76
CA LEU A 118 -1.95 -3.21 -2.53
C LEU A 118 -3.30 -2.81 -1.96
N THR A 119 -3.45 -2.77 -0.63
CA THR A 119 -4.68 -2.33 0.04
C THR A 119 -4.99 -0.88 -0.30
N SER A 120 -3.98 0.00 -0.23
CA SER A 120 -4.10 1.40 -0.65
C SER A 120 -4.53 1.52 -2.12
N ALA A 121 -3.90 0.77 -3.02
CA ALA A 121 -4.27 0.75 -4.44
C ALA A 121 -5.72 0.26 -4.67
N LEU A 122 -6.14 -0.81 -3.98
CA LEU A 122 -7.51 -1.32 -4.05
C LEU A 122 -8.51 -0.29 -3.54
N THR A 123 -8.23 0.36 -2.40
CA THR A 123 -9.08 1.43 -1.86
C THR A 123 -9.16 2.63 -2.82
N ALA A 124 -8.05 2.99 -3.48
CA ALA A 124 -8.03 4.04 -4.51
C ALA A 124 -8.88 3.67 -5.73
N ILE A 125 -8.84 2.40 -6.18
CA ILE A 125 -9.71 1.90 -7.24
C ILE A 125 -11.19 1.94 -6.81
N PHE A 126 -11.52 1.53 -5.59
CA PHE A 126 -12.88 1.63 -5.06
C PHE A 126 -13.34 3.09 -5.00
N ALA A 127 -12.50 4.02 -4.54
CA ALA A 127 -12.80 5.45 -4.53
C ALA A 127 -13.07 5.96 -5.95
N ARG A 128 -12.29 5.52 -6.94
CA ARG A 128 -12.49 5.85 -8.36
C ARG A 128 -13.80 5.30 -8.91
N GLN A 129 -14.13 4.04 -8.59
CA GLN A 129 -15.38 3.41 -8.99
C GLN A 129 -16.58 4.15 -8.38
N TRP A 130 -16.50 4.51 -7.10
CA TRP A 130 -17.49 5.34 -6.44
C TRP A 130 -17.61 6.72 -7.06
N LEU A 131 -16.50 7.38 -7.41
CA LEU A 131 -16.51 8.68 -8.06
C LEU A 131 -17.19 8.59 -9.44
N ARG A 132 -16.93 7.51 -10.19
CA ARG A 132 -17.58 7.23 -11.48
C ARG A 132 -19.07 6.93 -11.34
N GLU A 133 -19.47 6.18 -10.33
CA GLU A 133 -20.86 5.83 -9.99
C GLU A 133 -21.61 6.98 -9.28
N TYR A 134 -20.90 7.98 -8.77
CA TYR A 134 -21.47 9.26 -8.35
C TYR A 134 -21.78 10.18 -9.56
N VAL A 135 -20.98 10.08 -10.62
CA VAL A 135 -21.07 10.81 -11.89
C VAL A 135 -22.10 10.30 -12.96
N PRO A 136 -23.05 9.36 -12.74
CA PRO A 136 -23.94 8.88 -13.82
C PRO A 136 -25.02 9.83 -14.38
N TRP A 137 -25.03 11.16 -14.18
CA TRP A 137 -26.20 11.92 -14.67
C TRP A 137 -26.04 13.37 -15.15
N HIS A 138 -25.03 14.15 -14.73
CA HIS A 138 -25.03 15.60 -15.04
C HIS A 138 -24.20 16.01 -16.28
N LEU A 139 -23.33 15.15 -16.82
CA LEU A 139 -22.57 15.43 -18.06
C LEU A 139 -23.21 14.79 -19.32
N ALA A 140 -24.13 13.84 -19.13
CA ALA A 140 -24.89 13.24 -20.24
C ALA A 140 -26.20 13.99 -20.54
N ILE A 141 -26.47 15.10 -19.85
CA ILE A 141 -27.49 16.05 -20.27
C ILE A 141 -26.81 16.97 -21.28
N PRO A 142 -26.98 16.78 -22.60
CA PRO A 142 -26.63 17.82 -23.55
C PRO A 142 -27.34 19.10 -23.09
N LYS A 143 -26.66 20.25 -23.23
CA LYS A 143 -27.21 21.61 -23.01
C LYS A 143 -28.63 21.80 -23.58
N GLU A 144 -29.07 20.93 -24.49
CA GLU A 144 -30.37 20.90 -25.15
C GLU A 144 -31.54 20.37 -24.32
N LYS A 145 -31.34 19.69 -23.17
CA LYS A 145 -32.45 19.09 -22.40
C LYS A 145 -32.76 19.82 -21.10
N HIS A 146 -33.27 21.05 -21.23
CA HIS A 146 -33.92 21.87 -20.19
C HIS A 146 -35.21 21.26 -19.59
N LEU A 147 -35.40 19.94 -19.61
CA LEU A 147 -36.71 19.31 -19.36
C LEU A 147 -36.90 18.73 -17.96
N SER A 148 -35.90 18.79 -17.07
CA SER A 148 -36.05 18.38 -15.68
C SER A 148 -36.02 19.60 -14.79
N SER A 149 -37.07 19.77 -13.98
CA SER A 149 -37.25 20.89 -13.06
C SER A 149 -35.96 21.16 -12.27
N PRO A 150 -35.37 22.37 -12.33
CA PRO A 150 -34.13 22.72 -11.64
C PRO A 150 -34.15 22.36 -10.14
N ARG A 151 -35.34 22.40 -9.54
CA ARG A 151 -35.58 22.05 -8.13
C ARG A 151 -35.37 20.57 -7.81
N GLU A 152 -35.69 19.67 -8.73
CA GLU A 152 -35.53 18.23 -8.53
C GLU A 152 -34.05 17.83 -8.64
N THR A 153 -33.33 18.43 -9.58
CA THR A 153 -31.88 18.24 -9.74
C THR A 153 -31.10 18.74 -8.52
N VAL A 154 -31.49 19.89 -7.96
CA VAL A 154 -30.87 20.43 -6.73
C VAL A 154 -31.13 19.53 -5.53
N ARG A 155 -32.36 19.01 -5.35
CA ARG A 155 -32.68 18.10 -4.23
C ARG A 155 -31.93 16.76 -4.33
N LEU A 156 -31.83 16.19 -5.52
CA LEU A 156 -31.09 14.94 -5.73
C LEU A 156 -29.58 15.12 -5.50
N ARG A 157 -29.02 16.27 -5.92
CA ARG A 157 -27.64 16.65 -5.61
C ARG A 157 -27.43 16.79 -4.11
N GLN A 158 -28.35 17.44 -3.40
CA GLN A 158 -28.20 17.70 -1.97
C GLN A 158 -28.28 16.42 -1.14
N PHE A 159 -29.18 15.49 -1.47
CA PHE A 159 -29.25 14.17 -0.85
C PHE A 159 -27.97 13.35 -1.09
N ARG A 160 -27.36 13.47 -2.27
CA ARG A 160 -26.10 12.80 -2.61
C ARG A 160 -24.87 13.47 -2.00
N HIS A 161 -24.85 14.79 -1.90
CA HIS A 161 -23.84 15.55 -1.17
C HIS A 161 -23.89 15.24 0.32
N ASP A 162 -25.09 15.13 0.89
CA ASP A 162 -25.28 14.63 2.26
C ASP A 162 -24.77 13.19 2.37
N GLY A 163 -25.00 12.35 1.36
CA GLY A 163 -24.37 11.04 1.23
C GLY A 163 -22.84 11.11 1.24
N LEU A 164 -22.24 12.04 0.49
CA LEU A 164 -20.80 12.22 0.34
C LEU A 164 -20.13 12.73 1.64
N VAL A 165 -20.81 13.65 2.34
CA VAL A 165 -20.41 14.14 3.66
C VAL A 165 -20.59 13.05 4.72
N ARG A 166 -21.68 12.26 4.65
CA ARG A 166 -21.94 11.12 5.54
C ARG A 166 -20.92 9.99 5.35
N TRP A 167 -20.52 9.74 4.10
CA TRP A 167 -19.54 8.71 3.75
C TRP A 167 -18.09 9.15 3.96
N ARG A 168 -17.88 10.43 4.31
CA ARG A 168 -16.57 10.98 4.69
C ARG A 168 -15.50 10.67 3.64
N VAL A 169 -15.84 10.80 2.35
CA VAL A 169 -14.93 10.53 1.23
C VAL A 169 -13.59 11.28 1.35
N PRO A 170 -13.51 12.51 1.91
CA PRO A 170 -12.22 13.16 2.17
C PRO A 170 -11.35 12.40 3.20
N ALA A 171 -11.98 11.74 4.19
CA ALA A 171 -11.25 10.89 5.13
C ALA A 171 -10.79 9.57 4.48
N VAL A 172 -11.54 9.04 3.52
CA VAL A 172 -11.12 7.86 2.75
C VAL A 172 -9.90 8.20 1.88
N MET A 173 -9.92 9.35 1.20
CA MET A 173 -8.77 9.85 0.43
C MET A 173 -7.53 10.04 1.31
N ASN A 174 -7.69 10.69 2.47
CA ASN A 174 -6.60 10.83 3.42
C ASN A 174 -6.09 9.47 3.93
N ALA A 175 -6.98 8.51 4.18
CA ALA A 175 -6.60 7.18 4.64
C ALA A 175 -5.77 6.44 3.59
N ILE A 176 -6.13 6.52 2.31
CA ILE A 176 -5.37 5.90 1.19
C ILE A 176 -3.91 6.37 1.22
N SER A 177 -3.69 7.69 1.33
CA SER A 177 -2.35 8.28 1.43
C SER A 177 -1.59 7.82 2.68
N ILE A 178 -2.26 7.74 3.83
CA ILE A 178 -1.63 7.29 5.08
C ILE A 178 -1.19 5.83 4.98
N PHE A 179 -2.03 4.93 4.45
CA PHE A 179 -1.66 3.52 4.26
C PHE A 179 -0.45 3.36 3.34
N LEU A 180 -0.39 4.15 2.27
CA LEU A 180 0.73 4.13 1.33
C LEU A 180 2.02 4.66 1.97
N GLN A 181 1.95 5.75 2.74
CA GLN A 181 3.10 6.28 3.48
C GLN A 181 3.62 5.28 4.52
N MET A 182 2.71 4.63 5.26
CA MET A 182 3.06 3.58 6.21
C MET A 182 3.78 2.40 5.53
N ALA A 183 3.32 1.98 4.34
CA ALA A 183 3.98 0.95 3.55
C ALA A 183 5.43 1.35 3.20
N VAL A 184 5.65 2.58 2.72
CA VAL A 184 6.99 3.08 2.39
C VAL A 184 7.91 3.09 3.62
N VAL A 185 7.41 3.54 4.77
CA VAL A 185 8.20 3.57 6.02
C VAL A 185 8.57 2.15 6.46
N LEU A 186 7.63 1.20 6.39
CA LEU A 186 7.89 -0.22 6.69
C LEU A 186 8.93 -0.83 5.75
N PHE A 187 8.87 -0.50 4.46
CA PHE A 187 9.87 -0.94 3.48
C PHE A 187 11.25 -0.40 3.80
N LEU A 188 11.38 0.90 4.09
CA LEU A 188 12.67 1.52 4.43
C LEU A 188 13.27 0.94 5.72
N ALA A 189 12.43 0.63 6.71
CA ALA A 189 12.86 -0.05 7.93
C ALA A 189 13.42 -1.45 7.61
N GLY A 190 12.70 -2.24 6.81
CA GLY A 190 13.18 -3.54 6.36
C GLY A 190 14.43 -3.46 5.49
N LEU A 191 14.57 -2.43 4.64
CA LEU A 191 15.77 -2.19 3.84
C LEU A 191 17.00 -1.89 4.71
N THR A 192 16.81 -1.12 5.78
CA THR A 192 17.86 -0.85 6.75
C THR A 192 18.31 -2.15 7.43
N GLU A 193 17.37 -2.97 7.93
CA GLU A 193 17.71 -4.27 8.53
C GLU A 193 18.39 -5.21 7.52
N PHE A 194 17.96 -5.21 6.25
CA PHE A 194 18.57 -5.99 5.18
C PHE A 194 20.03 -5.61 4.93
N VAL A 195 20.33 -4.32 4.75
CA VAL A 195 21.71 -3.83 4.53
C VAL A 195 22.60 -4.13 5.74
N TRP A 196 22.08 -3.97 6.96
CA TRP A 196 22.81 -4.29 8.19
C TRP A 196 23.13 -5.79 8.29
N THR A 197 22.21 -6.65 7.88
CA THR A 197 22.43 -8.10 7.85
C THR A 197 23.49 -8.47 6.82
N LEU A 198 23.44 -7.86 5.63
CA LEU A 198 24.42 -8.09 4.57
C LEU A 198 25.84 -7.62 4.95
N ASN A 199 25.97 -6.53 5.71
CA ASN A 199 27.25 -6.07 6.23
C ASN A 199 27.83 -6.94 7.36
N ARG A 200 27.00 -7.80 7.97
CA ARG A 200 27.41 -8.67 9.08
C ARG A 200 27.77 -10.09 8.62
N ILE A 201 27.38 -10.45 7.40
CA ILE A 201 27.82 -11.65 6.67
C ILE A 201 29.23 -11.41 6.16
#